data_AF-A0A258YET3-F1
#
_entry.id   AF-A0A258YET3-F1
#
_cell.length_a   1.000
_cell.length_b   1.000
_cell.length_c   1.000
_cell.angle_alpha   90.00
_cell.angle_beta   90.00
_cell.angle_gamma   90.00
#
_symmetry.space_group_name_H-M   'P 1'
#
loop_
_entity.id
_entity.type
_entity.pdbx_description
1 polymer ?
#
loop_
_entity_poly.entity_id
_entity_poly.type
_entity_poly.pdbx_seq_one_letter_code
_entity_poly.pdbx_strand_id
1 'polypeptide(L)'
;MQLQLEYPKPTILRLENLLMLVPLIAFVLIMVLSNSADLDTHYQETYFTFKFQNVVVFNWILLILPFLLHLFLNQQEKGDLRIMHGHIIISLCLMIAVLFTYQLNTPNIIVNQDTFQGLPTQRHWLEATATTFQLLILQGFVQLFFMVYCLVKLFP
;
A
#
# COMPACT_ATOMS: atom_id res chain seq x y z
N MET A 1 -23.37 30.09 13.16
CA MET A 1 -23.36 28.70 13.64
C MET A 1 -21.90 28.33 13.87
N GLN A 2 -21.43 28.37 15.12
CA GLN A 2 -20.07 27.96 15.46
C GLN A 2 -20.03 26.44 15.45
N LEU A 3 -19.22 25.85 14.55
CA LEU A 3 -18.83 24.45 14.65
C LEU A 3 -18.00 24.31 15.94
N GLN A 4 -18.63 23.93 17.04
CA GLN A 4 -17.91 23.36 18.16
C GLN A 4 -17.40 21.99 17.71
N LEU A 5 -16.18 21.96 17.16
CA LEU A 5 -15.40 20.74 17.01
C LEU A 5 -14.99 20.28 18.42
N GLU A 6 -15.90 19.62 19.12
CA GLU A 6 -15.50 18.72 20.20
C GLU A 6 -14.69 17.61 19.53
N TYR A 7 -13.36 17.71 19.58
CA TYR A 7 -12.49 16.65 19.10
C TYR A 7 -12.68 15.45 20.05
N PRO A 8 -13.34 14.36 19.61
CA PRO A 8 -13.42 13.18 20.46
C PRO A 8 -12.00 12.69 20.70
N LYS A 9 -11.66 12.38 21.95
CA LYS A 9 -10.35 11.83 22.31
C LYS A 9 -10.05 10.65 21.38
N PRO A 10 -8.98 10.70 20.58
CA PRO A 10 -8.64 9.61 19.68
C PRO A 10 -8.31 8.39 20.54
N THR A 11 -9.24 7.44 20.58
CA THR A 11 -8.99 6.13 21.17
C THR A 11 -8.08 5.36 20.24
N ILE A 12 -6.92 4.94 20.75
CA ILE A 12 -5.90 4.19 19.98
C ILE A 12 -6.48 2.90 19.38
N LEU A 13 -7.53 2.33 19.99
CA LEU A 13 -8.19 1.07 19.60
C LEU A 13 -9.20 1.17 18.45
N ARG A 14 -9.26 2.30 17.70
CA ARG A 14 -10.14 2.40 16.54
C ARG A 14 -9.59 1.62 15.34
N LEU A 15 -10.46 0.91 14.63
CA LEU A 15 -10.09 0.09 13.47
C LEU A 15 -9.40 0.92 12.36
N GLU A 16 -9.83 2.17 12.21
CA GLU A 16 -9.28 3.15 11.27
C GLU A 16 -7.76 3.31 11.43
N ASN A 17 -7.27 3.25 12.67
CA ASN A 17 -5.84 3.41 12.98
C ASN A 17 -4.99 2.29 12.36
N LEU A 18 -5.58 1.13 12.02
CA LEU A 18 -4.86 0.06 11.34
C LEU A 18 -4.35 0.49 9.96
N LEU A 19 -5.06 1.42 9.28
CA LEU A 19 -4.60 1.97 8.00
C LEU A 19 -3.28 2.73 8.11
N MET A 20 -2.88 3.15 9.32
CA MET A 20 -1.62 3.84 9.59
C MET A 20 -0.61 2.99 10.33
N LEU A 21 -1.08 2.18 11.30
CA LEU A 21 -0.22 1.32 12.11
C LEU A 21 0.40 0.18 11.31
N VAL A 22 -0.37 -0.51 10.46
CA VAL A 22 0.14 -1.67 9.72
C VAL A 22 1.21 -1.26 8.69
N PRO A 23 1.04 -0.20 7.87
CA PRO A 23 2.11 0.26 6.99
C PRO A 23 3.37 0.70 7.76
N LEU A 24 3.21 1.36 8.91
CA LEU A 24 4.34 1.77 9.75
C LEU A 24 5.11 0.55 10.29
N ILE A 25 4.41 -0.45 10.81
CA ILE A 25 5.01 -1.70 11.29
C ILE A 25 5.73 -2.40 10.13
N ALA A 26 5.10 -2.49 8.96
CA ALA A 26 5.72 -3.07 7.78
C ALA A 26 7.00 -2.32 7.39
N PHE A 27 6.98 -0.99 7.36
CA PHE A 27 8.15 -0.16 7.05
C PHE A 27 9.31 -0.41 8.03
N VAL A 28 9.03 -0.42 9.34
CA VAL A 28 10.05 -0.68 10.37
C VAL A 28 10.60 -2.09 10.26
N LEU A 29 9.74 -3.10 10.11
CA LEU A 29 10.18 -4.48 9.92
C LEU A 29 11.08 -4.62 8.70
N ILE A 30 10.75 -3.96 7.60
CA ILE A 30 11.56 -3.99 6.38
C ILE A 30 12.90 -3.28 6.59
N MET A 31 12.89 -2.10 7.22
CA MET A 31 14.13 -1.37 7.53
C MET A 31 15.09 -2.20 8.39
N VAL A 32 14.57 -2.99 9.33
CA VAL A 32 15.37 -3.83 10.23
C VAL A 32 15.79 -5.15 9.58
N LEU A 33 14.92 -5.77 8.79
CA LEU A 33 15.12 -7.11 8.23
C LEU A 33 15.72 -7.10 6.82
N SER A 34 15.63 -6.00 6.07
CA SER A 34 16.26 -5.92 4.76
C SER A 34 17.76 -5.75 4.92
N ASN A 35 18.48 -6.87 4.91
CA ASN A 35 19.86 -6.85 4.42
C ASN A 35 19.78 -6.35 2.98
N SER A 36 20.46 -5.24 2.71
CA SER A 36 20.44 -4.47 1.47
C SER A 36 20.55 -5.35 0.22
N ALA A 37 19.42 -5.74 -0.33
CA ALA A 37 19.29 -6.19 -1.71
C ALA A 37 19.30 -4.92 -2.58
N ASP A 38 20.47 -4.32 -2.74
CA ASP A 38 20.64 -3.33 -3.79
C ASP A 38 20.48 -4.04 -5.12
N LEU A 39 19.51 -3.56 -5.92
CA LEU A 39 19.29 -4.05 -7.26
C LEU A 39 20.56 -3.80 -8.07
N ASP A 40 21.08 -4.83 -8.75
CA ASP A 40 22.16 -4.65 -9.70
C ASP A 40 21.75 -3.60 -10.74
N THR A 41 22.62 -2.62 -10.97
CA THR A 41 22.37 -1.42 -11.77
C THR A 41 21.88 -1.73 -13.18
N HIS A 42 22.28 -2.85 -13.78
CA HIS A 42 21.81 -3.25 -15.12
C HIS A 42 20.31 -3.63 -15.17
N TYR A 43 19.75 -4.12 -14.06
CA TYR A 43 18.31 -4.43 -14.01
C TYR A 43 17.46 -3.16 -13.92
N GLN A 44 17.99 -2.08 -13.31
CA GLN A 44 17.30 -0.79 -13.24
C GLN A 44 17.21 -0.10 -14.62
N GLU A 45 18.19 -0.33 -15.49
CA GLU A 45 18.21 0.21 -16.86
C GLU A 45 17.22 -0.48 -17.79
N THR A 46 16.96 -1.77 -17.56
CA THR A 46 16.11 -2.59 -18.44
C THR A 46 14.65 -2.64 -17.99
N TYR A 47 14.40 -2.57 -16.67
CA TYR A 47 13.06 -2.68 -16.10
C TYR A 47 12.82 -1.60 -15.04
N PHE A 48 11.64 -1.00 -15.09
CA PHE A 48 11.20 -0.05 -14.06
C PHE A 48 11.00 -0.79 -12.75
N THR A 49 11.91 -0.59 -11.81
CA THR A 49 11.95 -1.25 -10.51
C THR A 49 12.00 -0.20 -9.41
N PHE A 50 11.29 -0.45 -8.33
CA PHE A 50 11.37 0.37 -7.11
C PHE A 50 12.08 -0.43 -6.04
N LYS A 51 12.86 0.22 -5.16
CA LYS A 51 13.29 -0.43 -3.91
C LYS A 51 12.06 -0.78 -3.08
N PHE A 52 12.10 -1.89 -2.34
CA PHE A 52 10.95 -2.34 -1.54
C PHE A 52 10.46 -1.27 -0.56
N GLN A 53 11.39 -0.51 0.04
CA GLN A 53 11.07 0.60 0.92
C GLN A 53 10.21 1.66 0.21
N ASN A 54 10.47 1.94 -1.07
CA ASN A 54 9.69 2.89 -1.85
C ASN A 54 8.25 2.40 -2.07
N VAL A 55 8.06 1.10 -2.29
CA VAL A 55 6.74 0.48 -2.44
C VAL A 55 5.92 0.62 -1.16
N VAL A 56 6.55 0.43 0.00
CA VAL A 56 5.89 0.58 1.31
C VAL A 56 5.57 2.04 1.60
N VAL A 57 6.52 2.95 1.36
CA VAL A 57 6.28 4.40 1.54
C VAL A 57 5.16 4.89 0.61
N PHE A 58 5.14 4.45 -0.64
CA PHE A 58 4.08 4.79 -1.58
C PHE A 58 2.71 4.29 -1.11
N ASN A 59 2.61 3.04 -0.65
CA ASN A 59 1.38 2.53 -0.04
C ASN A 59 0.97 3.34 1.19
N TRP A 60 1.93 3.72 2.02
CA TRP A 60 1.63 4.50 3.21
C TRP A 60 1.04 5.86 2.86
N ILE A 61 1.63 6.57 1.90
CA ILE A 61 1.11 7.85 1.39
C ILE A 61 -0.31 7.69 0.83
N LEU A 62 -0.56 6.62 0.08
CA LEU A 62 -1.90 6.33 -0.47
C LEU A 62 -2.97 6.14 0.63
N LEU A 63 -2.59 5.66 1.82
CA LEU A 63 -3.53 5.36 2.90
C LEU A 63 -3.80 6.56 3.84
N ILE A 64 -2.94 7.58 3.85
CA ILE A 64 -3.10 8.77 4.72
C ILE A 64 -4.42 9.48 4.45
N LEU A 65 -4.72 9.78 3.18
CA LEU A 65 -5.92 10.54 2.84
C LEU A 65 -7.22 9.76 3.14
N PRO A 66 -7.37 8.49 2.74
CA PRO A 66 -8.47 7.62 3.19
C PRO A 66 -8.61 7.55 4.71
N PHE A 67 -7.50 7.42 5.44
CA PHE A 67 -7.52 7.42 6.91
C PHE A 67 -8.10 8.72 7.49
N LEU A 68 -7.66 9.87 6.98
CA LEU A 68 -8.21 11.16 7.42
C LEU A 68 -9.71 11.26 7.11
N LEU A 69 -10.15 10.79 5.95
CA LEU A 69 -11.57 10.79 5.57
C LEU A 69 -12.42 9.87 6.45
N HIS A 70 -11.88 8.70 6.86
CA HIS A 70 -12.52 7.85 7.87
C HIS A 70 -12.75 8.63 9.17
N LEU A 71 -11.71 9.30 9.67
CA LEU A 71 -11.80 10.09 10.90
C LEU A 71 -12.85 11.19 10.78
N PHE A 72 -12.87 11.92 9.66
CA PHE A 72 -13.84 12.99 9.42
C PHE A 72 -15.29 12.48 9.32
N LEU A 73 -15.52 11.39 8.61
CA LEU A 73 -16.86 10.80 8.50
C LEU A 73 -17.36 10.30 9.86
N ASN A 74 -16.52 9.60 10.61
CA ASN A 74 -16.86 9.11 11.94
C ASN A 74 -17.10 10.25 12.94
N GLN A 75 -16.34 11.34 12.88
CA GLN A 75 -16.59 12.52 13.70
C GLN A 75 -17.94 13.19 13.41
N GLN A 76 -18.38 13.15 12.15
CA GLN A 76 -19.69 13.68 11.77
C GLN A 76 -20.82 12.64 11.92
N GLU A 77 -20.52 11.44 12.42
CA GLU A 77 -21.43 10.29 12.45
C GLU A 77 -22.10 10.01 11.08
N LYS A 78 -21.34 10.28 10.01
CA LYS A 78 -21.76 10.09 8.62
C LYS A 78 -21.08 8.86 8.04
N GLY A 79 -21.73 8.27 7.05
CA GLY A 79 -21.21 7.12 6.34
C GLY A 79 -21.80 5.81 6.84
N ASP A 80 -21.69 4.81 5.99
CA ASP A 80 -22.13 3.44 6.23
C ASP A 80 -20.94 2.67 6.78
N LEU A 81 -21.08 2.21 8.03
CA LEU A 81 -20.07 1.44 8.71
C LEU A 81 -19.63 0.23 7.89
N ARG A 82 -20.51 -0.43 7.13
CA ARG A 82 -20.15 -1.60 6.32
C ARG A 82 -19.16 -1.24 5.22
N ILE A 83 -19.40 -0.11 4.53
CA ILE A 83 -18.51 0.38 3.47
C ILE A 83 -17.16 0.79 4.07
N MET A 84 -17.20 1.49 5.21
CA MET A 84 -15.98 1.93 5.89
C MET A 84 -15.12 0.75 6.36
N HIS A 85 -15.71 -0.20 7.08
CA HIS A 85 -14.99 -1.40 7.55
C HIS A 85 -14.51 -2.26 6.37
N GLY A 86 -15.33 -2.41 5.33
CA GLY A 86 -14.97 -3.13 4.11
C GLY A 86 -13.77 -2.51 3.41
N HIS A 87 -13.72 -1.17 3.28
CA HIS A 87 -12.57 -0.47 2.73
C HIS A 87 -11.29 -0.73 3.53
N ILE A 88 -11.36 -0.71 4.86
CA ILE A 88 -10.20 -0.97 5.71
C ILE A 88 -9.68 -2.39 5.48
N ILE A 89 -10.57 -3.38 5.53
CA ILE A 89 -10.21 -4.80 5.35
C ILE A 89 -9.58 -5.03 3.96
N ILE A 90 -10.22 -4.53 2.89
CA ILE A 90 -9.71 -4.70 1.53
C ILE A 90 -8.35 -4.01 1.36
N SER A 91 -8.19 -2.80 1.90
CA SER A 91 -6.92 -2.05 1.82
C SER A 91 -5.78 -2.77 2.54
N LEU A 92 -6.05 -3.35 3.72
CA LEU A 92 -5.06 -4.12 4.46
C LEU A 92 -4.71 -5.44 3.75
N CYS A 93 -5.70 -6.14 3.21
CA CYS A 93 -5.46 -7.37 2.43
C CYS A 93 -4.60 -7.10 1.19
N LEU A 94 -4.90 -6.04 0.44
CA LEU A 94 -4.11 -5.65 -0.73
C LEU A 94 -2.69 -5.24 -0.35
N MET A 95 -2.52 -4.50 0.75
CA MET A 95 -1.20 -4.14 1.23
C MET A 95 -0.38 -5.37 1.62
N ILE A 96 -0.97 -6.32 2.36
CA ILE A 96 -0.32 -7.58 2.69
C ILE A 96 0.07 -8.31 1.40
N ALA A 97 -0.84 -8.42 0.42
CA ALA A 97 -0.54 -9.05 -0.86
C ALA A 97 0.66 -8.37 -1.56
N VAL A 98 0.70 -7.04 -1.62
CA VAL A 98 1.85 -6.27 -2.18
C VAL A 98 3.16 -6.61 -1.47
N LEU A 99 3.14 -6.74 -0.14
CA LEU A 99 4.32 -7.08 0.66
C LEU A 99 4.83 -8.50 0.36
N PHE A 100 3.94 -9.44 0.07
CA PHE A 100 4.31 -10.84 -0.24
C PHE A 100 4.66 -11.07 -1.71
N THR A 101 4.04 -10.34 -2.65
CA THR A 101 4.34 -10.49 -4.08
C THR A 101 5.63 -9.80 -4.47
N TYR A 102 6.03 -8.76 -3.75
CA TYR A 102 7.34 -8.15 -3.98
C TYR A 102 8.43 -9.07 -3.39
N GLN A 103 9.02 -9.91 -4.23
CA GLN A 103 10.12 -10.78 -3.81
C GLN A 103 11.34 -9.95 -3.40
N LEU A 104 11.73 -10.06 -2.12
CA LEU A 104 12.92 -9.45 -1.52
C LEU A 104 14.25 -9.95 -2.11
N ASN A 105 14.24 -11.13 -2.77
CA ASN A 105 15.45 -11.75 -3.31
C ASN A 105 15.50 -11.58 -4.82
N THR A 106 16.29 -10.62 -5.29
CA THR A 106 16.69 -10.53 -6.69
C THR A 106 17.62 -11.70 -7.05
N PRO A 107 17.53 -12.23 -8.28
CA PRO A 107 18.52 -13.19 -8.76
C PRO A 107 19.89 -12.50 -8.89
N ASN A 108 20.88 -12.93 -8.09
CA ASN A 108 22.26 -12.43 -8.04
C ASN A 108 23.13 -12.77 -9.27
N ILE A 109 22.53 -13.11 -10.41
CA ILE A 109 23.25 -13.61 -11.58
C ILE A 109 23.10 -12.58 -12.70
N ILE A 110 24.23 -12.08 -13.19
CA ILE A 110 24.33 -11.28 -14.41
C ILE A 110 24.05 -12.25 -15.57
N VAL A 111 22.92 -12.10 -16.24
CA VAL A 111 22.53 -12.97 -17.34
C VAL A 111 22.38 -12.14 -18.60
N ASN A 112 22.95 -12.64 -19.69
CA ASN A 112 22.86 -12.03 -21.01
C ASN A 112 21.38 -11.83 -21.38
N GLN A 113 21.01 -10.63 -21.84
CA GLN A 113 19.60 -10.24 -22.08
C GLN A 113 18.86 -11.20 -23.02
N ASP A 114 19.57 -11.81 -23.98
CA ASP A 114 19.04 -12.79 -24.94
C ASP A 114 18.60 -14.12 -24.28
N THR A 115 19.12 -14.44 -23.09
CA THR A 115 18.78 -15.65 -22.32
C THR A 115 17.93 -15.37 -21.08
N PHE A 116 17.63 -14.09 -20.80
CA PHE A 116 16.99 -13.61 -19.58
C PHE A 116 15.58 -14.19 -19.35
N GLN A 117 14.79 -14.33 -20.42
CA GLN A 117 13.45 -14.94 -20.34
C GLN A 117 13.48 -16.47 -20.21
N GLY A 118 14.66 -17.09 -20.39
CA GLY A 118 14.83 -18.54 -20.38
C GLY A 118 15.08 -19.16 -19.01
N LEU A 119 15.51 -18.36 -18.01
CA LEU A 119 15.80 -18.86 -16.67
C LEU A 119 14.56 -18.79 -15.76
N PRO A 120 14.08 -19.92 -15.21
CA PRO A 120 12.85 -19.97 -14.42
C PRO A 120 12.82 -18.99 -13.23
N THR A 121 13.95 -18.82 -12.52
CA THR A 121 14.04 -17.94 -11.34
C THR A 121 13.85 -16.46 -11.68
N GLN A 122 14.40 -16.01 -12.81
CA GLN A 122 14.26 -14.63 -13.29
C GLN A 122 12.84 -14.35 -13.80
N ARG A 123 12.25 -15.31 -14.51
CA ARG A 123 10.86 -15.23 -14.96
C ARG A 123 9.89 -15.11 -13.78
N HIS A 124 10.04 -15.92 -12.74
CA HIS A 124 9.20 -15.83 -11.54
C HIS A 124 9.33 -14.47 -10.84
N TRP A 125 10.54 -13.91 -10.77
CA TRP A 125 10.76 -12.59 -10.20
C TRP A 125 10.08 -11.48 -11.02
N LEU A 126 10.17 -11.55 -12.35
CA LEU A 126 9.51 -10.60 -13.26
C LEU A 126 7.98 -10.68 -13.14
N GLU A 127 7.42 -11.88 -13.14
CA GLU A 127 5.99 -12.14 -12.95
C GLU A 127 5.52 -11.59 -11.59
N ALA A 128 6.26 -11.84 -10.52
CA ALA A 128 5.96 -11.34 -9.18
C ALA A 128 6.03 -9.80 -9.09
N THR A 129 7.00 -9.18 -9.77
CA THR A 129 7.11 -7.72 -9.88
C THR A 129 5.92 -7.14 -10.64
N ALA A 130 5.54 -7.73 -11.76
CA ALA A 130 4.36 -7.31 -12.54
C ALA A 130 3.06 -7.46 -11.74
N THR A 131 2.89 -8.55 -10.99
CA THR A 131 1.74 -8.74 -10.08
C THR A 131 1.72 -7.66 -9.00
N THR A 132 2.88 -7.29 -8.46
CA THR A 132 2.96 -6.20 -7.46
C THR A 132 2.44 -4.88 -8.04
N PHE A 133 2.81 -4.54 -9.28
CA PHE A 133 2.28 -3.34 -9.94
C PHE A 133 0.76 -3.41 -10.15
N GLN A 134 0.23 -4.56 -10.57
CA GLN A 134 -1.21 -4.74 -10.71
C GLN A 134 -1.95 -4.55 -9.37
N LEU A 135 -1.39 -5.07 -8.28
CA LEU A 135 -1.94 -4.89 -6.94
C LEU A 135 -1.87 -3.43 -6.47
N LEU A 136 -0.79 -2.70 -6.76
CA LEU A 136 -0.68 -1.27 -6.47
C LEU A 136 -1.73 -0.45 -7.22
N ILE A 137 -1.95 -0.75 -8.50
CA ILE A 137 -2.99 -0.10 -9.31
C ILE A 137 -4.37 -0.37 -8.71
N LEU A 138 -4.65 -1.63 -8.38
CA LEU A 138 -5.91 -2.02 -7.74
C LEU A 138 -6.10 -1.31 -6.39
N GLN A 139 -5.05 -1.22 -5.59
CA GLN A 139 -5.07 -0.47 -4.33
C GLN A 139 -5.39 1.00 -4.55
N GLY A 140 -4.80 1.62 -5.58
CA GLY A 140 -5.14 2.98 -6.01
C GLY A 140 -6.62 3.15 -6.35
N PHE A 141 -7.21 2.22 -7.09
CA PHE A 141 -8.65 2.23 -7.40
C PHE A 141 -9.53 2.11 -6.15
N VAL A 142 -9.17 1.23 -5.20
CA VAL A 142 -9.90 1.09 -3.93
C VAL A 142 -9.85 2.39 -3.13
N GLN A 143 -8.69 3.05 -3.06
CA GLN A 143 -8.58 4.35 -2.40
C GLN A 143 -9.42 5.41 -3.11
N LEU A 144 -9.34 5.48 -4.44
CA LEU A 144 -10.13 6.44 -5.23
C LEU A 144 -11.63 6.25 -5.03
N PHE A 145 -12.11 5.02 -5.10
CA PHE A 145 -13.53 4.71 -4.88
C PHE A 145 -13.99 5.16 -3.49
N PHE A 146 -13.19 4.88 -2.45
CA PHE A 146 -13.52 5.29 -1.09
C PHE A 146 -13.48 6.82 -0.91
N MET A 147 -12.53 7.51 -1.55
CA MET A 147 -12.48 8.97 -1.52
C MET A 147 -13.73 9.58 -2.17
N VAL A 148 -14.15 9.08 -3.32
CA VAL A 148 -15.40 9.51 -3.98
C VAL A 148 -16.61 9.27 -3.08
N TYR A 149 -16.69 8.09 -2.46
CA TYR A 149 -17.73 7.78 -1.48
C TYR A 149 -17.78 8.79 -0.33
N CYS A 150 -16.61 9.13 0.24
CA CYS A 150 -16.52 10.10 1.33
C CYS A 150 -16.96 11.49 0.88
N LEU A 151 -16.55 11.93 -0.31
CA LEU A 151 -16.95 13.22 -0.86
C LEU A 151 -18.48 13.32 -1.03
N VAL A 152 -19.11 12.29 -1.58
CA VAL A 152 -20.58 12.24 -1.74
C VAL A 152 -21.30 12.27 -0.38
N LYS A 153 -20.72 11.65 0.66
CA LYS A 153 -21.32 11.68 2.01
C LYS A 153 -21.09 12.99 2.76
N LEU A 154 -19.96 13.66 2.52
CA LEU A 154 -19.63 14.92 3.17
C LEU A 154 -20.32 16.12 2.51
N PHE A 155 -20.47 16.10 1.18
CA PHE A 155 -21.07 17.14 0.36
C PHE A 155 -22.29 16.59 -0.42
N PRO A 156 -23.42 16.34 0.27
CA PRO A 156 -24.65 15.92 -0.38
C PRO A 156 -25.29 17.02 -1.23
#